data_AF-A0A916JXR5-F1
#
_entry.id   AF-A0A916JXR5-F1
#
_cell.length_a   1.000
_cell.length_b   1.000
_cell.length_c   1.000
_cell.angle_alpha   90.00
_cell.angle_beta   90.00
_cell.angle_gamma   90.00
#
_symmetry.space_group_name_H-M   'P 1'
#
loop_
_entity.id
_entity.type
_entity.pdbx_description
1 polymer ?
#
loop_
_entity_poly.entity_id
_entity_poly.type
_entity_poly.pdbx_seq_one_letter_code
_entity_poly.pdbx_strand_id
1 'polypeptide(L)'
;MSTITEPLREESQAAAYTFAYVRSSDPLAQPLLQDLVREYDCRYGFEVFGESATDEINRYPEAAFAEPEGAFLLLLEDGEPVSGGAFFRLDERTAEFKRIWTRTDRRGRGLARVVLTELELEAKRLGYERIFLTTGPRQPEAVSLYRGHGYTPLFDVTQPASAIGVHPFEKSLAETESLPRRVRARVPERSARRVVPPEAAGAADVPVTPATVDVPVQPATAEVPARPATVDVAVNPAAVVPTPKKVDRAAPAARKVVPLKHWTRWTLSAIAVFFLAQLVWTFFTNPQWRWPVFAEYFFNEAVLRGLWLTLWLTAVSTVIGFALGALLALARLSGSPLLNSFAWGFIWFFRSVPLIVQLVLWYNLGYLFPTLGIGWPFSYDFWLVEFNTVHLISASAAAVLGLSLHQAAYSAEIIRGGLLSVDQGQIEAAKALGIPRSRRFFRITLPQAARAILPNAFNEVIGLLKGTSVVFILALPELFYTVQVIYNRNAQVVPLLLVATVWYALFTSVLSVLQYYIERHFARGSARELPPTPLQRARRAIRAGILGRANGSDPQIPPASVAAITSSQH
;
A
#
# COMPACT_ATOMS: atom_id res chain seq x y z
N MET A 1 31.28 50.19 33.55
CA MET A 1 29.86 50.05 33.14
C MET A 1 29.83 49.82 31.65
N SER A 2 29.72 48.56 31.22
CA SER A 2 29.50 48.20 29.82
C SER A 2 28.31 47.25 29.81
N THR A 3 27.17 47.76 29.38
CA THR A 3 25.89 47.06 29.32
C THR A 3 25.86 46.27 28.03
N ILE A 4 25.96 44.95 28.11
CA ILE A 4 25.78 44.05 26.97
C ILE A 4 24.29 43.99 26.68
N THR A 5 23.89 44.52 25.54
CA THR A 5 22.53 44.42 25.00
C THR A 5 22.30 42.99 24.52
N GLU A 6 21.42 42.27 25.22
CA GLU A 6 20.90 40.95 24.87
C GLU A 6 20.01 41.08 23.61
N PRO A 7 20.16 40.23 22.56
CA PRO A 7 19.24 40.28 21.44
C PRO A 7 17.88 39.70 21.86
N LEU A 8 16.85 40.50 21.64
CA LEU A 8 15.43 40.17 21.82
C LEU A 8 15.11 38.83 21.12
N ARG A 9 14.51 37.92 21.89
CA ARG A 9 13.85 36.72 21.36
C ARG A 9 12.90 37.15 20.24
N GLU A 10 13.12 36.61 19.03
CA GLU A 10 12.13 36.68 17.94
C GLU A 10 10.79 36.18 18.50
N GLU A 11 9.83 37.09 18.61
CA GLU A 11 8.43 36.75 18.82
C GLU A 11 8.01 35.85 17.66
N SER A 12 7.72 34.59 17.96
CA SER A 12 7.14 33.64 17.01
C SER A 12 5.86 34.24 16.44
N GLN A 13 5.91 34.75 15.20
CA GLN A 13 4.72 35.12 14.44
C GLN A 13 3.81 33.89 14.36
N ALA A 14 2.67 33.95 15.04
CA ALA A 14 1.65 32.92 14.92
C ALA A 14 1.12 32.93 13.49
N ALA A 15 1.32 31.83 12.76
CA ALA A 15 0.86 31.67 11.38
C ALA A 15 -0.63 32.02 11.25
N ALA A 16 -0.98 32.87 10.28
CA ALA A 16 -2.35 33.25 10.02
C ALA A 16 -3.01 32.17 9.15
N TYR A 17 -3.99 31.46 9.71
CA TYR A 17 -4.83 30.57 8.93
C TYR A 17 -5.96 31.36 8.28
N THR A 18 -6.47 30.91 7.13
CA THR A 18 -7.66 31.49 6.50
C THR A 18 -8.43 30.42 5.73
N PHE A 19 -9.76 30.46 5.76
CA PHE A 19 -10.59 29.57 4.95
C PHE A 19 -10.89 30.20 3.59
N ALA A 20 -10.76 29.40 2.53
CA ALA A 20 -11.15 29.76 1.17
C ALA A 20 -12.14 28.75 0.62
N TYR A 21 -13.31 29.22 0.18
CA TYR A 21 -14.31 28.42 -0.51
C TYR A 21 -14.07 28.54 -2.00
N VAL A 22 -13.68 27.44 -2.63
CA VAL A 22 -13.23 27.41 -4.02
C VAL A 22 -13.92 26.30 -4.79
N ARG A 23 -13.78 26.33 -6.11
CA ARG A 23 -14.10 25.20 -6.96
C ARG A 23 -12.97 24.17 -6.89
N SER A 24 -13.27 22.88 -7.07
CA SER A 24 -12.25 21.83 -7.15
C SER A 24 -11.25 22.03 -8.30
N SER A 25 -11.66 22.74 -9.36
CA SER A 25 -10.84 23.14 -10.51
C SER A 25 -9.96 24.35 -10.24
N ASP A 26 -10.13 25.04 -9.11
CA ASP A 26 -9.37 26.24 -8.78
C ASP A 26 -7.87 25.91 -8.68
N PRO A 27 -6.98 26.72 -9.29
CA PRO A 27 -5.53 26.53 -9.16
C PRO A 27 -5.04 26.40 -7.72
N LEU A 28 -5.71 27.04 -6.75
CA LEU A 28 -5.39 26.93 -5.32
C LEU A 28 -5.69 25.53 -4.75
N ALA A 29 -6.61 24.76 -5.32
CA ALA A 29 -6.94 23.41 -4.88
C ALA A 29 -5.97 22.35 -5.42
N GLN A 30 -5.32 22.63 -6.56
CA GLN A 30 -4.49 21.66 -7.29
C GLN A 30 -3.37 21.04 -6.45
N PRO A 31 -2.56 21.80 -5.67
CA PRO A 31 -1.49 21.19 -4.88
C PRO A 31 -2.00 20.19 -3.83
N LEU A 32 -3.14 20.49 -3.20
CA LEU A 32 -3.74 19.63 -2.19
C LEU A 32 -4.34 18.37 -2.82
N LEU A 33 -5.03 18.50 -3.96
CA LEU A 33 -5.61 17.37 -4.69
C LEU A 33 -4.54 16.45 -5.27
N GLN A 34 -3.44 17.00 -5.81
CA GLN A 34 -2.31 16.20 -6.30
C GLN A 34 -1.63 15.40 -5.17
N ASP A 35 -1.47 15.99 -3.99
CA ASP A 35 -0.95 15.28 -2.81
C ASP A 35 -1.90 14.17 -2.36
N LEU A 36 -3.22 14.42 -2.40
CA LEU A 36 -4.25 13.43 -2.09
C LEU A 36 -4.24 12.25 -3.07
N VAL A 37 -4.19 12.51 -4.38
CA VAL A 37 -4.08 11.47 -5.43
C VAL A 37 -2.85 10.60 -5.17
N ARG A 38 -1.68 11.24 -4.96
CA ARG A 38 -0.43 10.52 -4.71
C ARG A 38 -0.52 9.62 -3.48
N GLU A 39 -1.12 10.10 -2.40
CA GLU A 39 -1.28 9.24 -1.22
C GLU A 39 -2.20 8.05 -1.50
N TYR A 40 -3.33 8.28 -2.18
CA TYR A 40 -4.28 7.19 -2.48
C TYR A 40 -3.63 6.12 -3.36
N ASP A 41 -2.88 6.51 -4.39
CA ASP A 41 -2.11 5.59 -5.22
C ASP A 41 -1.07 4.81 -4.41
N CYS A 42 -0.31 5.48 -3.54
CA CYS A 42 0.68 4.81 -2.70
C CYS A 42 0.05 3.87 -1.65
N ARG A 43 -1.14 4.20 -1.14
CA ARG A 43 -1.73 3.54 0.03
C ARG A 43 -2.68 2.40 -0.33
N TYR A 44 -3.41 2.54 -1.42
CA TYR A 44 -4.44 1.61 -1.85
C TYR A 44 -4.17 0.98 -3.21
N GLY A 45 -3.49 1.69 -4.12
CA GLY A 45 -3.36 1.28 -5.51
C GLY A 45 -4.73 0.97 -6.15
N PHE A 46 -4.76 0.06 -7.12
CA PHE A 46 -5.99 -0.38 -7.79
C PHE A 46 -6.87 -1.33 -6.93
N GLU A 47 -6.36 -1.85 -5.82
CA GLU A 47 -6.91 -3.02 -5.12
C GLU A 47 -8.20 -2.74 -4.33
N VAL A 48 -8.39 -1.51 -3.83
CA VAL A 48 -9.47 -1.21 -2.88
C VAL A 48 -10.68 -0.54 -3.53
N PHE A 49 -10.47 0.32 -4.51
CA PHE A 49 -11.55 1.07 -5.16
C PHE A 49 -11.89 0.56 -6.56
N GLY A 50 -11.09 -0.34 -7.14
CA GLY A 50 -11.30 -0.91 -8.47
C GLY A 50 -11.10 0.06 -9.64
N GLU A 51 -10.70 1.29 -9.35
CA GLU A 51 -10.40 2.38 -10.28
C GLU A 51 -9.17 3.17 -9.80
N SER A 52 -8.61 4.04 -10.64
CA SER A 52 -7.44 4.85 -10.23
C SER A 52 -7.82 5.87 -9.16
N ALA A 53 -6.86 6.32 -8.34
CA ALA A 53 -7.11 7.36 -7.34
C ALA A 53 -7.63 8.66 -7.98
N THR A 54 -7.22 8.93 -9.22
CA THR A 54 -7.69 10.09 -10.00
C THR A 54 -9.16 9.93 -10.37
N ASP A 55 -9.58 8.74 -10.80
CA ASP A 55 -10.98 8.46 -11.13
C ASP A 55 -11.86 8.50 -9.88
N GLU A 56 -11.38 7.96 -8.75
CA GLU A 56 -12.10 8.00 -7.47
C GLU A 56 -12.34 9.45 -7.00
N ILE A 57 -11.30 10.29 -7.06
CA ILE A 57 -11.40 11.69 -6.65
C ILE A 57 -12.32 12.49 -7.58
N ASN A 58 -12.37 12.13 -8.87
CA ASN A 58 -13.19 12.77 -9.89
C ASN A 58 -14.55 12.10 -10.14
N ARG A 59 -14.90 11.07 -9.36
CA ARG A 59 -16.13 10.27 -9.53
C ARG A 59 -17.42 11.12 -9.53
N TYR A 60 -17.42 12.21 -8.77
CA TYR A 60 -18.55 13.13 -8.67
C TYR A 60 -18.21 14.45 -9.38
N PRO A 61 -19.16 15.00 -10.17
CA PRO A 61 -18.93 16.26 -10.88
C PRO A 61 -18.69 17.39 -9.89
N GLU A 62 -17.86 18.35 -10.27
CA GLU A 62 -17.53 19.53 -9.46
C GLU A 62 -18.77 20.28 -8.95
N ALA A 63 -19.82 20.37 -9.79
CA ALA A 63 -21.07 21.03 -9.44
C ALA A 63 -21.74 20.46 -8.18
N ALA A 64 -21.51 19.17 -7.85
CA ALA A 64 -22.03 18.56 -6.63
C ALA A 64 -21.41 19.15 -5.35
N PHE A 65 -20.21 19.74 -5.44
CA PHE A 65 -19.48 20.34 -4.33
C PHE A 65 -19.61 21.87 -4.30
N ALA A 66 -20.52 22.44 -5.09
CA ALA A 66 -20.78 23.87 -5.14
C ALA A 66 -22.09 24.22 -4.42
N GLU A 67 -22.20 25.45 -3.93
CA GLU A 67 -23.47 25.97 -3.41
C GLU A 67 -24.57 25.88 -4.50
N PRO A 68 -25.82 25.57 -4.13
CA PRO A 68 -26.35 25.43 -2.77
C PRO A 68 -26.26 24.01 -2.18
N GLU A 69 -25.76 23.03 -2.93
CA GLU A 69 -25.86 21.61 -2.55
C GLU A 69 -24.62 21.07 -1.84
N GLY A 70 -23.47 21.73 -2.00
CA GLY A 70 -22.21 21.33 -1.41
C GLY A 70 -21.28 22.51 -1.13
N ALA A 71 -20.11 22.18 -0.61
CA ALA A 71 -19.01 23.14 -0.51
C ALA A 71 -17.68 22.41 -0.69
N PHE A 72 -16.70 23.10 -1.27
CA PHE A 72 -15.30 22.70 -1.30
C PHE A 72 -14.49 23.83 -0.66
N LEU A 73 -13.78 23.52 0.43
CA LEU A 73 -13.04 24.51 1.19
C LEU A 73 -11.60 24.10 1.43
N LEU A 74 -10.73 25.11 1.45
CA LEU A 74 -9.31 25.02 1.74
C LEU A 74 -9.01 25.81 3.00
N LEU A 75 -8.13 25.25 3.84
CA LEU A 75 -7.44 25.94 4.90
C LEU A 75 -6.08 26.39 4.37
N LEU A 76 -5.87 27.70 4.33
CA LEU A 76 -4.65 28.33 3.87
C LEU A 76 -3.77 28.72 5.07
N GLU A 77 -2.46 28.52 4.97
CA GLU A 77 -1.43 29.05 5.88
C GLU A 77 -0.55 29.98 5.03
N ASP A 78 -0.52 31.27 5.36
CA ASP A 78 0.23 32.29 4.60
C ASP A 78 -0.09 32.32 3.09
N GLY A 79 -1.35 32.03 2.74
CA GLY A 79 -1.85 31.98 1.36
C GLY A 79 -1.72 30.63 0.66
N GLU A 80 -1.05 29.66 1.27
CA GLU A 80 -0.82 28.32 0.70
C GLU A 80 -1.80 27.27 1.25
N PRO A 81 -2.37 26.38 0.41
CA PRO A 81 -3.29 25.34 0.87
C PRO A 81 -2.56 24.30 1.72
N VAL A 82 -2.95 24.17 2.99
CA VAL A 82 -2.37 23.20 3.95
C VAL A 82 -3.31 22.07 4.32
N SER A 83 -4.61 22.29 4.23
CA SER A 83 -5.64 21.28 4.46
C SER A 83 -6.90 21.65 3.69
N GLY A 84 -7.84 20.73 3.55
CA GLY A 84 -9.11 21.01 2.89
C GLY A 84 -10.08 19.86 3.02
N GLY A 85 -11.28 20.07 2.52
CA GLY A 85 -12.32 19.06 2.48
C GLY A 85 -13.53 19.57 1.71
N ALA A 86 -14.42 18.64 1.40
CA ALA A 86 -15.60 18.94 0.62
C ALA A 86 -16.80 18.15 1.12
N PHE A 87 -18.00 18.61 0.79
CA PHE A 87 -19.20 17.81 0.93
C PHE A 87 -20.15 18.08 -0.22
N PHE A 88 -21.05 17.12 -0.43
CA PHE A 88 -22.16 17.22 -1.38
C PHE A 88 -23.42 16.65 -0.74
N ARG A 89 -24.56 16.93 -1.37
CA ARG A 89 -25.86 16.44 -0.93
C ARG A 89 -25.98 14.93 -1.13
N LEU A 90 -26.22 14.19 -0.03
CA LEU A 90 -26.59 12.77 -0.10
C LEU A 90 -28.11 12.61 -0.20
N ASP A 91 -28.85 13.35 0.60
CA ASP A 91 -30.32 13.41 0.59
C ASP A 91 -30.82 14.80 1.07
N GLU A 92 -32.12 14.97 1.35
CA GLU A 92 -32.68 16.27 1.77
C GLU A 92 -32.15 16.79 3.11
N ARG A 93 -31.61 15.92 3.97
CA ARG A 93 -31.17 16.27 5.33
C ARG A 93 -29.73 15.85 5.64
N THR A 94 -29.09 15.09 4.76
CA THR A 94 -27.75 14.52 4.94
C THR A 94 -26.73 15.07 3.95
N ALA A 95 -25.61 15.56 4.47
CA ALA A 95 -24.41 15.89 3.69
C ALA A 95 -23.40 14.74 3.75
N GLU A 96 -22.82 14.36 2.62
CA GLU A 96 -21.70 13.41 2.59
C GLU A 96 -20.36 14.15 2.50
N PHE A 97 -19.51 13.96 3.51
CA PHE A 97 -18.19 14.57 3.53
C PHE A 97 -17.18 13.69 2.78
N LYS A 98 -16.38 14.34 1.93
CA LYS A 98 -15.32 13.73 1.12
C LYS A 98 -14.09 14.62 1.05
N ARG A 99 -12.99 14.04 0.55
CA ARG A 99 -11.74 14.75 0.25
C ARG A 99 -11.14 15.51 1.44
N ILE A 100 -11.41 15.05 2.66
CA ILE A 100 -10.81 15.63 3.87
C ILE A 100 -9.34 15.24 3.87
N TRP A 101 -8.47 16.23 3.70
CA TRP A 101 -7.04 16.03 3.55
C TRP A 101 -6.23 17.10 4.26
N THR A 102 -5.09 16.70 4.83
CA THR A 102 -4.05 17.61 5.32
C THR A 102 -2.74 17.20 4.67
N ARG A 103 -2.04 18.16 4.06
CA ARG A 103 -0.75 17.92 3.43
C ARG A 103 0.19 17.20 4.38
N THR A 104 0.94 16.26 3.81
CA THR A 104 1.79 15.34 4.58
C THR A 104 2.83 16.06 5.45
N ASP A 105 3.42 17.16 4.95
CA ASP A 105 4.39 18.03 5.64
C ASP A 105 3.76 18.97 6.69
N ARG A 106 2.43 18.92 6.87
CA ARG A 106 1.65 19.77 7.78
C ARG A 106 0.77 18.99 8.75
N ARG A 107 0.86 17.65 8.77
CA ARG A 107 0.12 16.78 9.71
C ARG A 107 0.63 16.92 11.15
N GLY A 108 -0.14 16.39 12.10
CA GLY A 108 0.19 16.46 13.53
C GLY A 108 -0.14 17.79 14.21
N ARG A 109 -0.55 18.81 13.46
CA ARG A 109 -0.89 20.16 13.97
C ARG A 109 -2.39 20.37 14.27
N GLY A 110 -3.22 19.33 14.11
CA GLY A 110 -4.67 19.40 14.35
C GLY A 110 -5.49 20.08 13.24
N LEU A 111 -4.89 20.39 12.08
CA LEU A 111 -5.55 21.11 10.97
C LEU A 111 -6.78 20.38 10.41
N ALA A 112 -6.74 19.05 10.32
CA ALA A 112 -7.90 18.26 9.89
C ALA A 112 -9.12 18.45 10.80
N ARG A 113 -8.92 18.66 12.11
CA ARG A 113 -10.00 18.94 13.07
C ARG A 113 -10.62 20.31 12.83
N VAL A 114 -9.78 21.29 12.46
CA VAL A 114 -10.20 22.66 12.11
C VAL A 114 -11.05 22.64 10.84
N VAL A 115 -10.59 21.95 9.79
CA VAL A 115 -11.36 21.76 8.54
C VAL A 115 -12.68 21.04 8.80
N LEU A 116 -12.67 19.96 9.59
CA LEU A 116 -13.88 19.20 9.90
C LEU A 116 -14.92 20.06 10.63
N THR A 117 -14.48 20.91 11.57
CA THR A 117 -15.36 21.84 12.28
C THR A 117 -15.98 22.87 11.32
N GLU A 118 -15.20 23.42 10.39
CA GLU A 118 -15.71 24.39 9.41
C GLU A 118 -16.70 23.75 8.43
N LEU A 119 -16.42 22.53 7.95
CA LEU A 119 -17.36 21.77 7.11
C LEU A 119 -18.69 21.51 7.84
N GLU A 120 -18.64 21.17 9.14
CA GLU A 120 -19.85 20.98 9.96
C GLU A 120 -20.67 22.27 10.08
N LEU A 121 -20.01 23.40 10.31
CA LEU A 121 -20.65 24.71 10.38
C LEU A 121 -21.31 25.08 9.04
N GLU A 122 -20.62 24.83 7.92
CA GLU A 122 -21.13 25.14 6.60
C GLU A 122 -22.29 24.22 6.20
N ALA A 123 -22.19 22.92 6.47
CA ALA A 123 -23.29 21.99 6.24
C ALA A 123 -24.54 22.39 7.03
N LYS A 124 -24.37 22.79 8.29
CA LYS A 124 -25.47 23.32 9.12
C LYS A 124 -26.06 24.61 8.54
N ARG A 125 -25.23 25.51 8.00
CA ARG A 125 -25.68 26.75 7.34
C ARG A 125 -26.53 26.47 6.10
N LEU A 126 -26.18 25.42 5.34
CA LEU A 126 -26.95 24.97 4.17
C LEU A 126 -28.20 24.13 4.54
N GLY A 127 -28.48 23.94 5.82
CA GLY A 127 -29.69 23.28 6.31
C GLY A 127 -29.58 21.77 6.50
N TYR A 128 -28.38 21.20 6.42
CA TYR A 128 -28.17 19.78 6.71
C TYR A 128 -28.23 19.50 8.21
N GLU A 129 -28.84 18.37 8.56
CA GLU A 129 -29.01 17.93 9.95
C GLU A 129 -28.17 16.71 10.29
N ARG A 130 -27.71 15.97 9.27
CA ARG A 130 -26.89 14.78 9.42
C ARG A 130 -25.66 14.86 8.51
N ILE A 131 -24.56 14.29 8.98
CA ILE A 131 -23.36 14.08 8.18
C ILE A 131 -23.12 12.58 8.05
N PHE A 132 -22.78 12.15 6.84
CA PHE A 132 -22.27 10.83 6.53
C PHE A 132 -20.85 10.95 5.96
N LEU A 133 -19.95 10.05 6.31
CA LEU A 133 -18.63 9.98 5.67
C LEU A 133 -18.07 8.57 5.68
N THR A 134 -17.09 8.34 4.81
CA THR A 134 -16.39 7.06 4.69
C THR A 134 -14.88 7.27 4.66
N THR A 135 -14.13 6.34 5.26
CA THR A 135 -12.66 6.30 5.16
C THR A 135 -12.19 4.88 4.86
N GLY A 136 -11.02 4.73 4.22
CA GLY A 136 -10.54 3.41 3.83
C GLY A 136 -9.96 2.59 4.99
N PRO A 137 -9.73 1.27 4.78
CA PRO A 137 -9.31 0.34 5.82
C PRO A 137 -7.89 0.60 6.35
N ARG A 138 -7.05 1.30 5.58
CA ARG A 138 -5.64 1.56 5.91
C ARG A 138 -5.41 2.97 6.50
N GLN A 139 -6.45 3.64 7.02
CA GLN A 139 -6.41 5.00 7.57
C GLN A 139 -6.81 5.07 9.07
N PRO A 140 -6.00 4.51 10.00
CA PRO A 140 -6.30 4.55 11.44
C PRO A 140 -6.35 5.96 12.03
N GLU A 141 -5.61 6.91 11.47
CA GLU A 141 -5.61 8.32 11.85
C GLU A 141 -6.93 9.02 11.53
N ALA A 142 -7.58 8.69 10.41
CA ALA A 142 -8.89 9.23 10.06
C ALA A 142 -9.98 8.65 10.97
N VAL A 143 -9.94 7.34 11.24
CA VAL A 143 -10.81 6.69 12.23
C VAL A 143 -10.68 7.36 13.60
N SER A 144 -9.45 7.65 14.03
CA SER A 144 -9.19 8.32 15.31
C SER A 144 -9.71 9.76 15.32
N LEU A 145 -9.53 10.49 14.21
CA LEU A 145 -10.04 11.86 14.03
C LEU A 145 -11.57 11.90 14.16
N TYR A 146 -12.29 11.07 13.40
CA TYR A 146 -13.76 11.10 13.38
C TYR A 146 -14.35 10.69 14.73
N ARG A 147 -13.84 9.62 15.34
CA ARG A 147 -14.28 9.21 16.70
C ARG A 147 -14.00 10.30 17.74
N GLY A 148 -12.82 10.91 17.69
CA GLY A 148 -12.45 12.02 18.57
C GLY A 148 -13.26 13.30 18.32
N HIS A 149 -13.94 13.42 17.18
CA HIS A 149 -14.79 14.55 16.81
C HIS A 149 -16.30 14.26 16.91
N GLY A 150 -16.67 13.15 17.58
CA GLY A 150 -18.06 12.83 17.89
C GLY A 150 -18.81 12.11 16.77
N TYR A 151 -18.12 11.53 15.79
CA TYR A 151 -18.75 10.67 14.79
C TYR A 151 -18.95 9.25 15.32
N THR A 152 -20.13 8.70 15.06
CA THR A 152 -20.51 7.33 15.40
C THR A 152 -20.10 6.39 14.26
N PRO A 153 -19.29 5.35 14.53
CA PRO A 153 -18.96 4.35 13.53
C PRO A 153 -20.18 3.49 13.20
N LEU A 154 -20.46 3.29 11.92
CA LEU A 154 -21.53 2.42 11.41
C LEU A 154 -21.02 1.01 11.06
N PHE A 155 -19.99 0.55 11.75
CA PHE A 155 -19.35 -0.75 11.55
C PHE A 155 -18.88 -1.34 12.89
N ASP A 156 -18.62 -2.64 12.89
CA ASP A 156 -18.14 -3.34 14.07
C ASP A 156 -16.67 -3.00 14.35
N VAL A 157 -16.46 -2.08 15.30
CA VAL A 157 -15.13 -1.62 15.72
C VAL A 157 -14.29 -2.70 16.42
N THR A 158 -14.87 -3.87 16.72
CA THR A 158 -14.15 -5.00 17.31
C THR A 158 -13.51 -5.92 16.28
N GLN A 159 -13.88 -5.78 15.00
CA GLN A 159 -13.29 -6.54 13.91
C GLN A 159 -12.02 -5.87 13.36
N PRO A 160 -11.07 -6.65 12.82
CA PRO A 160 -9.88 -6.09 12.18
C PRO A 160 -10.27 -5.25 10.95
N ALA A 161 -9.65 -4.07 10.81
CA ALA A 161 -9.92 -3.10 9.73
C ALA A 161 -9.91 -3.71 8.31
N SER A 162 -9.06 -4.71 8.07
CA SER A 162 -8.98 -5.41 6.78
C SER A 162 -10.20 -6.27 6.44
N ALA A 163 -11.02 -6.65 7.43
CA ALA A 163 -12.24 -7.43 7.23
C ALA A 163 -13.48 -6.56 6.98
N ILE A 164 -13.43 -5.28 7.35
CA ILE A 164 -14.57 -4.34 7.26
C ILE A 164 -14.57 -3.60 5.91
N GLY A 165 -13.39 -3.38 5.33
CA GLY A 165 -13.25 -2.63 4.08
C GLY A 165 -13.38 -1.12 4.32
N VAL A 166 -14.35 -0.47 3.68
CA VAL A 166 -14.61 0.96 3.90
C VAL A 166 -15.29 1.15 5.25
N HIS A 167 -14.83 2.12 6.05
CA HIS A 167 -15.34 2.45 7.37
C HIS A 167 -16.34 3.62 7.30
N PRO A 168 -17.66 3.36 7.37
CA PRO A 168 -18.69 4.40 7.40
C PRO A 168 -18.86 5.04 8.79
N PHE A 169 -19.15 6.33 8.82
CA PHE A 169 -19.43 7.11 10.02
C PHE A 169 -20.63 8.04 9.80
N GLU A 170 -21.36 8.33 10.87
CA GLU A 170 -22.39 9.36 10.88
C GLU A 170 -22.29 10.30 12.09
N LYS A 171 -22.85 11.50 11.96
CA LYS A 171 -23.00 12.47 13.06
C LYS A 171 -24.28 13.28 12.89
N SER A 172 -24.98 13.51 14.00
CA SER A 172 -26.12 14.44 14.08
C SER A 172 -25.63 15.87 14.36
N LEU A 173 -26.13 16.85 13.61
CA LEU A 173 -25.85 18.28 13.79
C LEU A 173 -26.87 18.99 14.69
N ALA A 174 -27.88 18.26 15.17
CA ALA A 174 -28.96 18.77 16.02
C ALA A 174 -28.57 18.96 17.50
N GLU A 175 -27.48 18.33 17.97
CA GLU A 175 -27.14 18.24 19.41
C GLU A 175 -25.84 18.97 19.83
N THR A 176 -25.31 19.91 19.06
CA THR A 176 -24.07 20.62 19.48
C THR A 176 -24.34 21.70 20.55
N GLU A 177 -24.66 21.29 21.78
CA GLU A 177 -24.49 22.12 22.98
C GLU A 177 -23.02 22.11 23.44
N SER A 178 -22.44 23.32 23.51
CA SER A 178 -21.26 23.75 24.27
C SER A 178 -20.13 22.73 24.58
N LEU A 179 -19.02 22.81 23.83
CA LEU A 179 -17.73 22.25 24.27
C LEU A 179 -17.04 23.15 25.33
N PRO A 180 -16.34 22.59 26.33
CA PRO A 180 -15.67 23.33 27.40
C PRO A 180 -14.48 24.16 26.88
N ARG A 181 -14.39 25.41 27.37
CA ARG A 181 -13.30 26.36 27.11
C ARG A 181 -11.94 25.80 27.52
N ARG A 182 -11.20 25.17 26.61
CA ARG A 182 -9.73 24.98 26.73
C ARG A 182 -9.02 24.59 25.43
N VAL A 183 -9.29 25.27 24.31
CA VAL A 183 -8.31 25.48 23.22
C VAL A 183 -8.64 26.82 22.56
N ARG A 184 -8.00 27.92 22.96
CA ARG A 184 -7.92 29.13 22.13
C ARG A 184 -6.71 28.95 21.20
N ALA A 185 -6.90 28.22 20.11
CA ALA A 185 -6.30 28.64 18.86
C ALA A 185 -7.22 29.75 18.35
N ARG A 186 -6.67 30.92 17.98
CA ARG A 186 -7.44 32.01 17.39
C ARG A 186 -8.21 31.44 16.19
N VAL A 187 -9.55 31.44 16.27
CA VAL A 187 -10.40 31.11 15.11
C VAL A 187 -10.05 32.16 14.04
N PRO A 188 -9.57 31.75 12.85
CA PRO A 188 -9.18 32.69 11.81
C PRO A 188 -10.38 33.43 11.23
N GLU A 189 -10.18 34.68 10.78
CA GLU A 189 -11.22 35.50 10.17
C GLU A 189 -11.69 34.91 8.83
N ARG A 190 -13.01 34.90 8.63
CA ARG A 190 -13.65 34.46 7.39
C ARG A 190 -13.47 35.54 6.31
N SER A 191 -12.48 35.41 5.44
CA SER A 191 -12.33 36.32 4.29
C SER A 191 -13.20 35.82 3.11
N ALA A 192 -14.25 36.56 2.80
CA ALA A 192 -15.14 36.26 1.68
C ALA A 192 -14.49 36.69 0.36
N ARG A 193 -13.56 35.89 -0.19
CA ARG A 193 -13.12 36.06 -1.58
C ARG A 193 -14.06 35.27 -2.50
N ARG A 194 -15.20 35.86 -2.86
CA ARG A 194 -16.00 35.40 -4.01
C ARG A 194 -15.28 35.80 -5.29
N VAL A 195 -14.65 34.84 -5.97
CA VAL A 195 -14.06 35.08 -7.29
C VAL A 195 -15.19 35.04 -8.32
N VAL A 196 -15.58 36.22 -8.82
CA VAL A 196 -16.46 36.39 -9.98
C VAL A 196 -15.59 36.20 -11.24
N PRO A 197 -15.99 35.39 -12.24
CA PRO A 197 -15.25 35.28 -13.50
C PRO A 197 -15.37 36.60 -14.30
N PRO A 198 -14.31 37.09 -14.96
CA PRO A 198 -14.40 38.33 -15.73
C PRO A 198 -15.24 38.10 -16.99
N GLU A 199 -16.26 38.94 -17.11
CA GLU A 199 -17.11 39.11 -18.29
C GLU A 199 -16.33 39.81 -19.42
N ALA A 200 -16.69 39.48 -20.65
CA ALA A 200 -16.02 39.94 -21.86
C ALA A 200 -16.11 41.46 -22.08
N ALA A 201 -14.96 42.12 -22.19
CA ALA A 201 -14.76 43.42 -22.83
C ALA A 201 -13.35 43.38 -23.43
N GLY A 202 -13.15 43.49 -24.74
CA GLY A 202 -13.23 44.75 -25.47
C GLY A 202 -11.81 45.09 -25.94
N ALA A 203 -11.63 45.18 -27.26
CA ALA A 203 -10.36 45.24 -27.99
C ALA A 203 -9.35 46.30 -27.51
N ALA A 204 -8.06 45.95 -27.55
CA ALA A 204 -6.97 46.86 -27.92
C ALA A 204 -5.69 46.09 -28.32
N ASP A 205 -5.15 46.45 -29.48
CA ASP A 205 -3.92 45.98 -30.12
C ASP A 205 -2.66 46.12 -29.25
N VAL A 206 -1.84 45.07 -29.19
CA VAL A 206 -0.37 45.16 -29.05
C VAL A 206 0.28 44.04 -29.86
N PRO A 207 1.23 44.32 -30.77
CA PRO A 207 1.78 43.31 -31.68
C PRO A 207 2.86 42.47 -30.99
N VAL A 208 2.74 41.14 -31.09
CA VAL A 208 3.79 40.19 -30.70
C VAL A 208 4.30 39.49 -31.95
N THR A 209 5.57 39.76 -32.26
CA THR A 209 6.40 39.13 -33.31
C THR A 209 6.56 37.62 -33.03
N PRO A 210 6.54 36.74 -34.06
CA PRO A 210 6.60 35.31 -33.83
C PRO A 210 8.04 34.83 -33.65
N ALA A 211 8.30 34.06 -32.60
CA ALA A 211 9.44 33.17 -32.53
C ALA A 211 8.95 31.74 -32.83
N THR A 212 9.27 31.28 -34.03
CA THR A 212 9.13 29.91 -34.54
C THR A 212 9.96 28.93 -33.73
N VAL A 213 9.33 27.86 -33.24
CA VAL A 213 10.00 26.59 -32.96
C VAL A 213 9.10 25.47 -33.52
N ASP A 214 9.56 24.88 -34.61
CA ASP A 214 8.96 23.73 -35.28
C ASP A 214 9.13 22.44 -34.46
N VAL A 215 8.05 21.71 -34.26
CA VAL A 215 8.06 20.28 -33.91
C VAL A 215 7.13 19.56 -34.89
N PRO A 216 7.59 18.54 -35.63
CA PRO A 216 6.79 17.90 -36.66
C PRO A 216 5.81 16.89 -36.05
N VAL A 217 4.52 17.06 -36.34
CA VAL A 217 3.45 16.09 -36.04
C VAL A 217 2.95 15.49 -37.35
N GLN A 218 3.04 14.16 -37.47
CA GLN A 218 2.44 13.38 -38.56
C GLN A 218 0.90 13.42 -38.50
N PRO A 219 0.19 13.42 -39.64
CA PRO A 219 -1.27 13.45 -39.66
C PRO A 219 -1.86 12.06 -39.45
N ALA A 220 -2.75 11.92 -38.47
CA ALA A 220 -3.68 10.80 -38.36
C ALA A 220 -5.08 11.27 -38.77
N THR A 221 -5.61 10.66 -39.83
CA THR A 221 -6.96 10.79 -40.35
C THR A 221 -7.98 10.17 -39.39
N ALA A 222 -9.01 10.94 -39.01
CA ALA A 222 -10.21 10.41 -38.37
C ALA A 222 -11.45 11.17 -38.87
N GLU A 223 -12.41 10.42 -39.42
CA GLU A 223 -13.68 10.87 -39.97
C GLU A 223 -14.62 11.46 -38.91
N VAL A 224 -15.40 12.47 -39.33
CA VAL A 224 -16.46 13.12 -38.57
C VAL A 224 -17.81 12.49 -38.96
N PRO A 225 -18.66 12.04 -38.02
CA PRO A 225 -20.06 11.77 -38.32
C PRO A 225 -20.96 12.99 -38.06
N ALA A 226 -22.02 13.09 -38.87
CA ALA A 226 -22.87 14.25 -39.10
C ALA A 226 -23.83 14.65 -37.94
N ARG A 227 -24.22 15.94 -37.94
CA ARG A 227 -25.21 16.58 -37.06
C ARG A 227 -26.64 16.06 -37.27
N PRO A 228 -27.49 16.01 -36.21
CA PRO A 228 -28.93 15.93 -36.38
C PRO A 228 -29.59 17.32 -36.44
N ALA A 229 -30.76 17.36 -37.08
CA ALA A 229 -31.51 18.53 -37.51
C ALA A 229 -32.27 19.27 -36.39
N THR A 230 -32.49 20.57 -36.64
CA THR A 230 -33.27 21.54 -35.84
C THR A 230 -34.77 21.28 -35.92
N VAL A 231 -35.46 21.38 -34.79
CA VAL A 231 -36.93 21.47 -34.72
C VAL A 231 -37.30 22.81 -34.07
N ASP A 232 -37.99 23.64 -34.84
CA ASP A 232 -38.54 24.94 -34.43
C ASP A 232 -39.71 24.76 -33.46
N VAL A 233 -39.71 25.53 -32.37
CA VAL A 233 -40.85 25.62 -31.44
C VAL A 233 -41.48 27.00 -31.59
N ALA A 234 -42.71 27.03 -32.13
CA ALA A 234 -43.56 28.21 -32.17
C ALA A 234 -44.15 28.49 -30.78
N VAL A 235 -44.09 29.74 -30.35
CA VAL A 235 -44.67 30.25 -29.10
C VAL A 235 -46.15 30.57 -29.33
N ASN A 236 -47.05 30.03 -28.49
CA ASN A 236 -48.46 30.42 -28.45
C ASN A 236 -48.81 31.02 -27.06
N PRO A 237 -49.22 32.30 -26.96
CA PRO A 237 -49.51 32.94 -25.68
C PRO A 237 -51.01 32.97 -25.40
N ALA A 238 -51.57 31.86 -24.89
CA ALA A 238 -52.86 31.87 -24.18
C ALA A 238 -53.16 30.47 -23.62
N ALA A 239 -52.84 30.22 -22.35
CA ALA A 239 -53.47 29.12 -21.60
C ALA A 239 -53.43 29.41 -20.10
N VAL A 240 -54.57 29.89 -19.62
CA VAL A 240 -55.17 29.80 -18.27
C VAL A 240 -54.37 29.03 -17.21
N VAL A 241 -54.04 29.72 -16.12
CA VAL A 241 -53.49 29.14 -14.88
C VAL A 241 -54.54 28.22 -14.23
N PRO A 242 -54.27 26.91 -14.04
CA PRO A 242 -55.12 26.09 -13.18
C PRO A 242 -54.69 26.26 -11.72
N THR A 243 -55.65 26.66 -10.87
CA THR A 243 -55.54 26.65 -9.40
C THR A 243 -55.15 25.27 -8.86
N PRO A 244 -54.42 25.21 -7.72
CA PRO A 244 -53.76 24.00 -7.26
C PRO A 244 -54.79 22.95 -6.84
N LYS A 245 -54.78 21.80 -7.51
CA LYS A 245 -55.48 20.60 -7.07
C LYS A 245 -54.87 20.17 -5.74
N LYS A 246 -55.69 20.04 -4.70
CA LYS A 246 -55.35 19.37 -3.43
C LYS A 246 -54.76 18.00 -3.78
N VAL A 247 -53.45 17.83 -3.58
CA VAL A 247 -52.78 16.55 -3.69
C VAL A 247 -52.99 15.83 -2.37
N ASP A 248 -53.84 14.81 -2.38
CA ASP A 248 -53.96 13.87 -1.26
C ASP A 248 -52.58 13.27 -1.00
N ARG A 249 -52.03 13.50 0.20
CA ARG A 249 -50.78 12.91 0.67
C ARG A 249 -51.00 11.42 0.92
N ALA A 250 -50.98 10.62 -0.14
CA ALA A 250 -50.74 9.19 -0.02
C ALA A 250 -49.25 8.99 0.27
N ALA A 251 -48.95 8.32 1.39
CA ALA A 251 -47.59 7.93 1.77
C ALA A 251 -46.89 7.20 0.59
N PRO A 252 -45.60 7.47 0.32
CA PRO A 252 -44.90 6.81 -0.77
C PRO A 252 -44.89 5.30 -0.52
N ALA A 253 -45.53 4.54 -1.41
CA ALA A 253 -45.56 3.10 -1.35
C ALA A 253 -44.11 2.56 -1.30
N ALA A 254 -43.81 1.79 -0.25
CA ALA A 254 -42.52 1.15 -0.05
C ALA A 254 -42.13 0.37 -1.32
N ARG A 255 -41.17 0.88 -2.09
CA ARG A 255 -40.64 0.18 -3.26
C ARG A 255 -40.02 -1.12 -2.77
N LYS A 256 -40.64 -2.24 -3.15
CA LYS A 256 -40.14 -3.58 -2.88
C LYS A 256 -38.74 -3.70 -3.50
N VAL A 257 -37.70 -3.70 -2.67
CA VAL A 257 -36.33 -3.92 -3.10
C VAL A 257 -36.24 -5.35 -3.63
N VAL A 258 -36.22 -5.51 -4.95
CA VAL A 258 -36.00 -6.81 -5.60
C VAL A 258 -34.49 -6.96 -5.77
N PRO A 259 -33.85 -7.99 -5.17
CA PRO A 259 -32.41 -8.19 -5.34
C PRO A 259 -32.10 -8.45 -6.82
N LEU A 260 -31.16 -7.67 -7.39
CA LEU A 260 -30.64 -7.95 -8.72
C LEU A 260 -29.93 -9.31 -8.71
N LYS A 261 -30.43 -10.27 -9.50
CA LYS A 261 -29.76 -11.56 -9.66
C LYS A 261 -28.43 -11.35 -10.41
N HIS A 262 -27.31 -11.62 -9.76
CA HIS A 262 -25.97 -11.53 -10.35
C HIS A 262 -25.61 -12.77 -11.19
N TRP A 263 -26.39 -13.10 -12.22
CA TRP A 263 -26.19 -14.30 -13.04
C TRP A 263 -24.77 -14.40 -13.60
N THR A 264 -24.16 -13.27 -13.99
CA THR A 264 -22.78 -13.22 -14.51
C THR A 264 -21.74 -13.71 -13.50
N ARG A 265 -21.90 -13.38 -12.21
CA ARG A 265 -21.00 -13.87 -11.15
C ARG A 265 -21.14 -15.37 -10.97
N TRP A 266 -22.38 -15.87 -10.94
CA TRP A 266 -22.65 -17.31 -10.82
C TRP A 266 -22.12 -18.11 -12.00
N THR A 267 -22.31 -17.61 -13.23
CA THR A 267 -21.75 -18.25 -14.42
C THR A 267 -20.23 -18.21 -14.42
N LEU A 268 -19.59 -17.08 -14.06
CA LEU A 268 -18.13 -16.99 -13.96
C LEU A 268 -17.57 -17.91 -12.87
N SER A 269 -18.22 -17.99 -11.70
CA SER A 269 -17.83 -18.93 -10.65
C SER A 269 -17.99 -20.38 -11.09
N ALA A 270 -19.08 -20.74 -11.77
CA ALA A 270 -19.28 -22.08 -12.29
C ALA A 270 -18.21 -22.45 -13.34
N ILE A 271 -17.89 -21.53 -14.25
CA ILE A 271 -16.81 -21.68 -15.23
C ILE A 271 -15.46 -21.85 -14.54
N ALA A 272 -15.16 -21.03 -13.54
CA ALA A 272 -13.92 -21.14 -12.77
C ALA A 272 -13.79 -22.48 -12.03
N VAL A 273 -14.88 -22.94 -11.40
CA VAL A 273 -14.93 -24.25 -10.73
C VAL A 273 -14.77 -25.39 -11.75
N PHE A 274 -15.41 -25.30 -12.92
CA PHE A 274 -15.24 -26.27 -13.99
C PHE A 274 -13.78 -26.37 -14.45
N PHE A 275 -13.13 -25.24 -14.74
CA PHE A 275 -11.71 -25.24 -15.14
C PHE A 275 -10.80 -25.73 -14.03
N LEU A 276 -11.06 -25.38 -12.77
CA LEU A 276 -10.31 -25.90 -11.63
C LEU A 276 -10.47 -27.42 -11.51
N ALA A 277 -11.70 -27.93 -11.61
CA ALA A 277 -11.97 -29.37 -11.58
C ALA A 277 -11.29 -30.09 -12.75
N GLN A 278 -11.31 -29.50 -13.95
CA GLN A 278 -10.64 -30.03 -15.13
C GLN A 278 -9.11 -30.09 -14.93
N LEU A 279 -8.51 -29.07 -14.34
CA LEU A 279 -7.08 -29.06 -14.01
C LEU A 279 -6.73 -30.14 -12.98
N VAL A 280 -7.52 -30.27 -11.91
CA VAL A 280 -7.31 -31.29 -10.87
C VAL A 280 -7.47 -32.70 -11.45
N TRP A 281 -8.51 -32.94 -12.25
CA TRP A 281 -8.70 -34.22 -12.95
C TRP A 281 -7.50 -34.53 -13.84
N THR A 282 -7.10 -33.61 -14.71
CA THR A 282 -5.96 -33.78 -15.62
C THR A 282 -4.65 -33.99 -14.88
N PHE A 283 -4.46 -33.35 -13.72
CA PHE A 283 -3.27 -33.53 -12.89
C PHE A 283 -3.11 -34.97 -12.40
N PHE A 284 -4.20 -35.63 -12.00
CA PHE A 284 -4.12 -36.99 -11.46
C PHE A 284 -4.30 -38.08 -12.52
N THR A 285 -5.11 -37.85 -13.55
CA THR A 285 -5.48 -38.90 -14.52
C THR A 285 -4.62 -38.93 -15.78
N ASN A 286 -3.93 -37.84 -16.12
CA ASN A 286 -3.14 -37.79 -17.34
C ASN A 286 -1.92 -38.74 -17.25
N PRO A 287 -1.81 -39.76 -18.12
CA PRO A 287 -0.71 -40.73 -18.08
C PRO A 287 0.67 -40.10 -18.32
N GLN A 288 0.74 -38.90 -18.91
CA GLN A 288 2.00 -38.19 -19.15
C GLN A 288 2.69 -37.71 -17.87
N TRP A 289 1.97 -37.65 -16.74
CA TRP A 289 2.60 -37.39 -15.44
C TRP A 289 3.51 -38.54 -14.98
N ARG A 290 3.29 -39.76 -15.48
CA ARG A 290 4.12 -40.94 -15.20
C ARG A 290 4.45 -41.08 -13.70
N TRP A 291 3.42 -41.15 -12.87
CA TRP A 291 3.52 -41.29 -11.41
C TRP A 291 4.51 -42.36 -10.90
N PRO A 292 4.67 -43.53 -11.55
CA PRO A 292 5.70 -44.50 -11.15
C PRO A 292 7.13 -43.93 -11.26
N VAL A 293 7.43 -43.19 -12.33
CA VAL A 293 8.74 -42.54 -12.54
C VAL A 293 8.95 -41.43 -11.51
N PHE A 294 7.90 -40.64 -11.24
CA PHE A 294 7.96 -39.64 -10.16
C PHE A 294 8.33 -40.31 -8.83
N ALA A 295 7.64 -41.38 -8.44
CA ALA A 295 7.86 -42.07 -7.18
C ALA A 295 9.27 -42.67 -7.07
N GLU A 296 9.80 -43.22 -8.16
CA GLU A 296 11.17 -43.74 -8.24
C GLU A 296 12.22 -42.65 -7.98
N TYR A 297 12.06 -41.47 -8.61
CA TYR A 297 13.04 -40.38 -8.49
C TYR A 297 12.84 -39.49 -7.26
N PHE A 298 11.67 -39.51 -6.63
CA PHE A 298 11.35 -38.58 -5.54
C PHE A 298 12.33 -38.71 -4.34
N PHE A 299 12.72 -39.93 -3.99
CA PHE A 299 13.70 -40.23 -2.93
C PHE A 299 15.03 -40.79 -3.49
N ASN A 300 15.30 -40.57 -4.78
CA ASN A 300 16.55 -41.04 -5.37
C ASN A 300 17.75 -40.32 -4.74
N GLU A 301 18.84 -41.06 -4.54
CA GLU A 301 20.04 -40.57 -3.87
C GLU A 301 20.62 -39.30 -4.52
N ALA A 302 20.67 -39.25 -5.86
CA ALA A 302 21.18 -38.07 -6.56
C ALA A 302 20.32 -36.84 -6.28
N VAL A 303 18.99 -36.98 -6.31
CA VAL A 303 18.03 -35.91 -6.02
C VAL A 303 18.19 -35.43 -4.57
N LEU A 304 18.34 -36.34 -3.60
CA LEU A 304 18.52 -35.98 -2.20
C LEU A 304 19.87 -35.29 -1.93
N ARG A 305 20.95 -35.70 -2.62
CA ARG A 305 22.25 -35.00 -2.57
C ARG A 305 22.14 -33.59 -3.16
N GLY A 306 21.45 -33.43 -4.28
CA GLY A 306 21.22 -32.12 -4.88
C GLY A 306 20.36 -31.22 -4.01
N LEU A 307 19.35 -31.80 -3.36
CA LEU A 307 18.54 -31.11 -2.37
C LEU A 307 19.37 -30.63 -1.16
N TRP A 308 20.28 -31.47 -0.66
CA TRP A 308 21.20 -31.05 0.40
C TRP A 308 22.04 -29.84 -0.02
N LEU A 309 22.58 -29.84 -1.23
CA LEU A 309 23.36 -28.70 -1.73
C LEU A 309 22.50 -27.44 -1.86
N THR A 310 21.26 -27.54 -2.35
CA THR A 310 20.28 -26.44 -2.38
C THR A 310 20.07 -25.83 -1.00
N LEU A 311 19.84 -26.67 0.02
CA LEU A 311 19.63 -26.21 1.40
C LEU A 311 20.90 -25.61 2.00
N TRP A 312 22.06 -26.22 1.74
CA TRP A 312 23.35 -25.73 2.22
C TRP A 312 23.70 -24.36 1.62
N LEU A 313 23.54 -24.19 0.30
CA LEU A 313 23.73 -22.90 -0.38
C LEU A 313 22.79 -21.84 0.21
N THR A 314 21.51 -22.17 0.37
CA THR A 314 20.51 -21.27 0.95
C THR A 314 20.90 -20.84 2.36
N ALA A 315 21.27 -21.78 3.23
CA ALA A 315 21.60 -21.51 4.62
C ALA A 315 22.86 -20.64 4.75
N VAL A 316 23.95 -21.02 4.06
CA VAL A 316 25.22 -20.28 4.11
C VAL A 316 25.05 -18.88 3.53
N SER A 317 24.42 -18.75 2.36
CA SER A 317 24.20 -17.45 1.73
C SER A 317 23.21 -16.56 2.48
N THR A 318 22.23 -17.15 3.17
CA THR A 318 21.37 -16.40 4.11
C THR A 318 22.21 -15.81 5.23
N VAL A 319 23.02 -16.61 5.92
CA VAL A 319 23.81 -16.13 7.08
C VAL A 319 24.79 -15.04 6.65
N ILE A 320 25.55 -15.26 5.60
CA ILE A 320 26.53 -14.28 5.10
C ILE A 320 25.81 -13.04 4.55
N GLY A 321 24.76 -13.23 3.75
CA GLY A 321 23.99 -12.16 3.16
C GLY A 321 23.34 -11.25 4.20
N PHE A 322 22.69 -11.81 5.23
CA PHE A 322 22.11 -10.99 6.31
C PHE A 322 23.17 -10.31 7.18
N ALA A 323 24.30 -10.97 7.45
CA ALA A 323 25.40 -10.35 8.20
C ALA A 323 25.97 -9.14 7.45
N LEU A 324 26.31 -9.32 6.15
CA LEU A 324 26.78 -8.23 5.29
C LEU A 324 25.70 -7.15 5.09
N GLY A 325 24.44 -7.56 4.90
CA GLY A 325 23.31 -6.65 4.77
C GLY A 325 23.11 -5.78 6.00
N ALA A 326 23.28 -6.33 7.21
CA ALA A 326 23.23 -5.54 8.44
C ALA A 326 24.35 -4.49 8.51
N LEU A 327 25.58 -4.86 8.14
CA LEU A 327 26.71 -3.93 8.08
C LEU A 327 26.46 -2.82 7.06
N LEU A 328 25.96 -3.17 5.86
CA LEU A 328 25.61 -2.21 4.81
C LEU A 328 24.47 -1.29 5.22
N ALA A 329 23.44 -1.80 5.90
CA ALA A 329 22.35 -1.00 6.42
C ALA A 329 22.84 0.05 7.45
N LEU A 330 23.74 -0.36 8.35
CA LEU A 330 24.36 0.55 9.31
C LEU A 330 25.24 1.59 8.61
N ALA A 331 26.03 1.20 7.61
CA ALA A 331 26.81 2.13 6.79
C ALA A 331 25.90 3.12 6.05
N ARG A 332 24.74 2.68 5.55
CA ARG A 332 23.73 3.52 4.90
C ARG A 332 23.02 4.50 5.85
N LEU A 333 22.95 4.18 7.14
CA LEU A 333 22.39 5.05 8.18
C LEU A 333 23.46 5.90 8.87
N SER A 334 24.73 5.71 8.52
CA SER A 334 25.85 6.47 9.08
C SER A 334 25.81 7.92 8.58
N GLY A 335 26.21 8.84 9.45
CA GLY A 335 26.44 10.25 9.09
C GLY A 335 27.72 10.48 8.29
N SER A 336 28.58 9.47 8.13
CA SER A 336 29.77 9.58 7.29
C SER A 336 29.38 9.48 5.81
N PRO A 337 29.68 10.51 4.99
CA PRO A 337 29.33 10.50 3.57
C PRO A 337 30.05 9.38 2.80
N LEU A 338 31.26 9.00 3.22
CA LEU A 338 32.01 7.91 2.58
C LEU A 338 31.32 6.55 2.76
N LEU A 339 30.96 6.20 4.01
CA LEU A 339 30.27 4.95 4.31
C LEU A 339 28.89 4.90 3.65
N ASN A 340 28.18 6.04 3.67
CA ASN A 340 26.86 6.15 3.06
C ASN A 340 26.92 5.93 1.55
N SER A 341 27.82 6.64 0.86
CA SER A 341 28.00 6.56 -0.59
C SER A 341 28.48 5.18 -1.04
N PHE A 342 29.41 4.56 -0.30
CA PHE A 342 29.87 3.20 -0.59
C PHE A 342 28.71 2.19 -0.48
N ALA A 343 27.96 2.23 0.63
CA ALA A 343 26.82 1.34 0.83
C ALA A 343 25.71 1.61 -0.19
N TRP A 344 25.44 2.87 -0.54
CA TRP A 344 24.51 3.26 -1.59
C TRP A 344 24.91 2.62 -2.93
N GLY A 345 26.17 2.76 -3.33
CA GLY A 345 26.69 2.23 -4.60
C GLY A 345 26.65 0.71 -4.65
N PHE A 346 27.05 0.05 -3.57
CA PHE A 346 26.96 -1.41 -3.43
C PHE A 346 25.51 -1.89 -3.60
N ILE A 347 24.57 -1.31 -2.84
CA ILE A 347 23.16 -1.73 -2.87
C ILE A 347 22.55 -1.48 -4.25
N TRP A 348 22.81 -0.31 -4.84
CA TRP A 348 22.35 0.01 -6.19
C TRP A 348 22.85 -1.01 -7.23
N PHE A 349 24.16 -1.30 -7.23
CA PHE A 349 24.75 -2.21 -8.20
C PHE A 349 24.19 -3.64 -8.07
N PHE A 350 24.27 -4.23 -6.87
CA PHE A 350 23.92 -5.64 -6.67
C PHE A 350 22.41 -5.92 -6.80
N ARG A 351 21.56 -4.91 -6.62
CA ARG A 351 20.12 -4.99 -6.92
C ARG A 351 19.80 -4.80 -8.40
N SER A 352 20.61 -4.02 -9.12
CA SER A 352 20.38 -3.70 -10.54
C SER A 352 20.91 -4.79 -11.49
N VAL A 353 21.97 -5.50 -11.09
CA VAL A 353 22.56 -6.56 -11.92
C VAL A 353 21.82 -7.89 -11.70
N PRO A 354 21.33 -8.57 -12.76
CA PRO A 354 20.69 -9.88 -12.63
C PRO A 354 21.59 -10.91 -11.94
N LEU A 355 21.03 -11.71 -11.03
CA LEU A 355 21.78 -12.71 -10.26
C LEU A 355 22.58 -13.68 -11.16
N ILE A 356 22.01 -14.11 -12.29
CA ILE A 356 22.70 -15.01 -13.22
C ILE A 356 24.01 -14.41 -13.76
N VAL A 357 24.02 -13.11 -14.06
CA VAL A 357 25.22 -12.40 -14.55
C VAL A 357 26.27 -12.34 -13.44
N GLN A 358 25.84 -12.08 -12.21
CA GLN A 358 26.74 -12.09 -11.05
C GLN A 358 27.37 -13.47 -10.87
N LEU A 359 26.58 -14.54 -10.87
CA LEU A 359 27.07 -15.91 -10.70
C LEU A 359 28.11 -16.29 -11.77
N VAL A 360 27.80 -16.00 -13.03
CA VAL A 360 28.72 -16.25 -14.15
C VAL A 360 30.00 -15.44 -13.99
N LEU A 361 29.91 -14.16 -13.61
CA LEU A 361 31.08 -13.31 -13.39
C LEU A 361 31.98 -13.85 -12.27
N TRP A 362 31.41 -14.20 -11.11
CA TRP A 362 32.18 -14.71 -9.97
C TRP A 362 32.85 -16.04 -10.26
N TYR A 363 32.17 -16.93 -11.00
CA TYR A 363 32.75 -18.19 -11.43
C TYR A 363 33.91 -18.00 -12.41
N ASN A 364 33.81 -16.97 -13.25
CA ASN A 364 34.81 -16.64 -14.27
C ASN A 364 35.82 -15.57 -13.81
N LEU A 365 35.92 -15.31 -12.50
CA LEU A 365 36.77 -14.25 -11.96
C LEU A 365 38.25 -14.43 -12.34
N GLY A 366 38.70 -15.67 -12.51
CA GLY A 366 40.05 -16.00 -12.98
C GLY A 366 40.42 -15.46 -14.36
N TYR A 367 39.44 -15.17 -15.22
CA TYR A 367 39.71 -14.52 -16.51
C TYR A 367 40.04 -13.03 -16.36
N LEU A 368 39.49 -12.38 -15.33
CA LEU A 368 39.76 -10.97 -15.04
C LEU A 368 41.00 -10.82 -14.16
N PHE A 369 41.15 -11.70 -13.16
CA PHE A 369 42.26 -11.73 -12.23
C PHE A 369 42.82 -13.15 -12.18
N PRO A 370 43.82 -13.51 -13.01
CA PRO A 370 44.38 -14.86 -13.07
C PRO A 370 44.90 -15.35 -11.72
N THR A 371 45.42 -14.42 -10.93
CA THR A 371 45.90 -14.65 -9.59
C THR A 371 45.36 -13.61 -8.62
N LEU A 372 45.06 -14.06 -7.40
CA LEU A 372 44.69 -13.24 -6.26
C LEU A 372 45.68 -13.54 -5.16
N GLY A 373 46.12 -12.52 -4.44
CA GLY A 373 47.03 -12.70 -3.33
C GLY A 373 46.68 -11.85 -2.12
N ILE A 374 47.61 -11.82 -1.18
CA ILE A 374 47.63 -10.82 -0.13
C ILE A 374 48.98 -10.16 -0.23
N GLY A 375 49.03 -8.84 -0.40
CA GLY A 375 50.29 -8.13 -0.27
C GLY A 375 50.10 -6.64 -0.03
N TRP A 376 51.17 -5.89 -0.24
CA TRP A 376 51.23 -4.51 0.20
C TRP A 376 50.57 -3.58 -0.82
N PRO A 377 49.51 -2.82 -0.45
CA PRO A 377 48.95 -1.84 -1.37
C PRO A 377 50.03 -0.80 -1.73
N PHE A 378 50.09 -0.38 -2.99
CA PHE A 378 51.07 0.58 -3.52
C PHE A 378 52.52 0.05 -3.66
N SER A 379 52.69 -1.25 -3.86
CA SER A 379 53.97 -1.93 -4.18
C SER A 379 54.00 -2.41 -5.64
N TYR A 380 55.18 -2.50 -6.24
CA TYR A 380 55.39 -3.11 -7.57
C TYR A 380 55.35 -4.65 -7.54
N ASP A 381 55.62 -5.24 -6.37
CA ASP A 381 55.42 -6.67 -6.09
C ASP A 381 54.23 -6.77 -5.13
N PHE A 382 53.03 -6.71 -5.71
CA PHE A 382 51.79 -6.44 -4.97
C PHE A 382 51.33 -7.61 -4.10
N TRP A 383 51.78 -8.85 -4.39
CA TRP A 383 51.36 -10.06 -3.68
C TRP A 383 52.52 -10.66 -2.87
N LEU A 384 52.36 -10.77 -1.54
CA LEU A 384 53.28 -11.52 -0.65
C LEU A 384 53.01 -13.03 -0.71
N VAL A 385 51.75 -13.40 -0.94
CA VAL A 385 51.31 -14.77 -1.20
C VAL A 385 50.33 -14.71 -2.36
N GLU A 386 50.54 -15.55 -3.37
CA GLU A 386 49.75 -15.58 -4.59
C GLU A 386 49.01 -16.92 -4.70
N PHE A 387 47.73 -16.85 -5.02
CA PHE A 387 46.86 -17.99 -5.25
C PHE A 387 46.30 -17.91 -6.67
N ASN A 388 46.26 -19.04 -7.35
CA ASN A 388 45.55 -19.11 -8.61
C ASN A 388 44.04 -18.95 -8.37
N THR A 389 43.43 -17.95 -8.99
CA THR A 389 42.04 -17.57 -8.73
C THR A 389 41.05 -18.68 -9.08
N VAL A 390 41.33 -19.46 -10.11
CA VAL A 390 40.48 -20.60 -10.52
C VAL A 390 40.50 -21.71 -9.48
N HIS A 391 41.63 -21.93 -8.83
CA HIS A 391 41.74 -22.89 -7.72
C HIS A 391 41.15 -22.35 -6.41
N LEU A 392 41.24 -21.04 -6.18
CA LEU A 392 40.70 -20.41 -4.97
C LEU A 392 39.16 -20.32 -5.01
N ILE A 393 38.61 -19.95 -6.17
CA ILE A 393 37.17 -19.75 -6.37
C ILE A 393 36.58 -20.97 -7.08
N SER A 394 36.28 -22.01 -6.29
CA SER A 394 35.52 -23.16 -6.79
C SER A 394 34.10 -22.75 -7.23
N ALA A 395 33.42 -23.60 -8.00
CA ALA A 395 32.03 -23.36 -8.40
C ALA A 395 31.11 -23.08 -7.20
N SER A 396 31.25 -23.84 -6.11
CA SER A 396 30.48 -23.64 -4.88
C SER A 396 30.85 -22.35 -4.15
N ALA A 397 32.14 -21.96 -4.14
CA ALA A 397 32.57 -20.69 -3.59
C ALA A 397 32.01 -19.51 -4.40
N ALA A 398 32.07 -19.58 -5.73
CA ALA A 398 31.47 -18.58 -6.62
C ALA A 398 29.96 -18.45 -6.41
N ALA A 399 29.25 -19.57 -6.27
CA ALA A 399 27.82 -19.59 -5.98
C ALA A 399 27.52 -18.93 -4.63
N VAL A 400 28.24 -19.29 -3.56
CA VAL A 400 28.08 -18.67 -2.24
C VAL A 400 28.39 -17.18 -2.30
N LEU A 401 29.47 -16.75 -2.97
CA LEU A 401 29.81 -15.34 -3.11
C LEU A 401 28.70 -14.57 -3.84
N GLY A 402 28.29 -15.03 -5.02
CA GLY A 402 27.25 -14.36 -5.81
C GLY A 402 25.90 -14.29 -5.10
N LEU A 403 25.44 -15.42 -4.55
CA LEU A 403 24.19 -15.48 -3.79
C LEU A 403 24.25 -14.59 -2.54
N SER A 404 25.35 -14.59 -1.80
CA SER A 404 25.47 -13.80 -0.55
C SER A 404 25.56 -12.31 -0.81
N LEU A 405 26.29 -11.87 -1.84
CA LEU A 405 26.41 -10.46 -2.19
C LEU A 405 25.08 -9.90 -2.72
N HIS A 406 24.40 -10.67 -3.56
CA HIS A 406 23.03 -10.35 -3.99
C HIS A 406 22.10 -10.25 -2.79
N GLN A 407 22.07 -11.29 -1.93
CA GLN A 407 21.25 -11.32 -0.72
C GLN A 407 21.56 -10.14 0.23
N ALA A 408 22.82 -9.74 0.35
CA ALA A 408 23.25 -8.64 1.22
C ALA A 408 22.64 -7.31 0.80
N ALA A 409 22.54 -7.04 -0.49
CA ALA A 409 21.96 -5.80 -1.00
C ALA A 409 20.45 -5.72 -0.75
N TYR A 410 19.71 -6.82 -0.90
CA TYR A 410 18.29 -6.88 -0.56
C TYR A 410 18.05 -6.81 0.96
N SER A 411 18.83 -7.57 1.73
CA SER A 411 18.75 -7.60 3.19
C SER A 411 19.09 -6.24 3.80
N ALA A 412 20.08 -5.51 3.26
CA ALA A 412 20.43 -4.18 3.72
C ALA A 412 19.26 -3.20 3.64
N GLU A 413 18.50 -3.26 2.54
CA GLU A 413 17.38 -2.36 2.31
C GLU A 413 16.18 -2.68 3.21
N ILE A 414 15.93 -3.96 3.48
CA ILE A 414 14.92 -4.41 4.44
C ILE A 414 15.28 -3.97 5.86
N ILE A 415 16.54 -4.20 6.28
CA ILE A 415 17.01 -3.80 7.61
C ILE A 415 16.96 -2.29 7.77
N ARG A 416 17.44 -1.53 6.77
CA ARG A 416 17.41 -0.07 6.75
C ARG A 416 15.97 0.45 6.82
N GLY A 417 15.07 -0.08 5.98
CA GLY A 417 13.66 0.30 5.96
C GLY A 417 12.97 0.01 7.30
N GLY A 418 13.24 -1.15 7.89
CA GLY A 418 12.70 -1.50 9.21
C GLY A 418 13.23 -0.64 10.35
N LEU A 419 14.52 -0.27 10.34
CA LEU A 419 15.08 0.67 11.31
C LEU A 419 14.47 2.08 11.18
N LEU A 420 14.24 2.55 9.96
CA LEU A 420 13.61 3.85 9.69
C LEU A 420 12.10 3.87 9.97
N SER A 421 11.44 2.71 10.03
CA SER A 421 10.02 2.62 10.35
C SER A 421 9.67 2.93 11.81
N VAL A 422 10.68 2.97 12.70
CA VAL A 422 10.49 3.30 14.11
C VAL A 422 10.27 4.81 14.26
N ASP A 423 9.22 5.17 15.01
CA ASP A 423 8.84 6.56 15.27
C ASP A 423 10.00 7.38 15.86
N GLN A 424 10.29 8.53 15.25
CA GLN A 424 11.39 9.40 15.66
C GLN A 424 11.16 10.04 17.03
N GLY A 425 9.90 10.33 17.38
CA GLY A 425 9.51 10.88 18.68
C GLY A 425 9.88 9.94 19.84
N GLN A 426 9.82 8.61 19.64
CA GLN A 426 10.32 7.66 20.63
C GLN A 426 11.84 7.76 20.84
N ILE A 427 12.59 7.97 19.76
CA ILE A 427 14.05 8.09 19.80
C ILE A 427 14.45 9.41 20.46
N GLU A 428 13.74 10.49 20.15
CA GLU A 428 13.92 11.81 20.75
C GLU A 428 13.55 11.83 22.23
N ALA A 429 12.41 11.25 22.63
CA ALA A 429 12.02 11.11 24.02
C ALA A 429 13.04 10.30 24.83
N ALA A 430 13.52 9.18 24.29
CA ALA A 430 14.58 8.40 24.92
C ALA A 430 15.90 9.18 25.05
N LYS A 431 16.22 10.03 24.06
CA LYS A 431 17.38 10.93 24.11
C LYS A 431 17.19 12.01 25.19
N ALA A 432 16.00 12.59 25.33
CA ALA A 432 15.68 13.58 26.35
C ALA A 432 15.76 13.01 27.78
N LEU A 433 15.44 11.73 27.96
CA LEU A 433 15.61 10.99 29.22
C LEU A 433 17.07 10.56 29.49
N GLY A 434 18.04 10.97 28.67
CA GLY A 434 19.45 10.61 28.85
C GLY A 434 19.79 9.15 28.59
N ILE A 435 18.91 8.38 27.92
CA ILE A 435 19.16 6.96 27.64
C ILE A 435 20.33 6.84 26.64
N PRO A 436 21.40 6.10 26.99
CA PRO A 436 22.58 5.97 26.13
C PRO A 436 22.25 5.28 24.81
N ARG A 437 22.99 5.64 23.75
CA ARG A 437 22.72 5.20 22.35
C ARG A 437 22.57 3.69 22.21
N SER A 438 23.45 2.91 22.85
CA SER A 438 23.41 1.44 22.81
C SER A 438 22.14 0.89 23.44
N ARG A 439 21.79 1.35 24.64
CA ARG A 439 20.55 0.93 25.33
C ARG A 439 19.30 1.36 24.55
N ARG A 440 19.29 2.57 23.99
CA ARG A 440 18.21 3.05 23.12
C ARG A 440 18.05 2.17 21.88
N PHE A 441 19.15 1.82 21.21
CA PHE A 441 19.12 0.93 20.06
C PHE A 441 18.61 -0.47 20.42
N PHE A 442 19.27 -1.17 21.35
CA PHE A 442 18.95 -2.57 21.64
C PHE A 442 17.64 -2.79 22.40
N ARG A 443 17.17 -1.79 23.18
CA ARG A 443 15.93 -1.95 23.97
C ARG A 443 14.72 -1.21 23.41
N ILE A 444 14.89 -0.25 22.52
CA ILE A 444 13.77 0.55 21.97
C ILE A 444 13.67 0.36 20.46
N THR A 445 14.72 0.73 19.71
CA THR A 445 14.67 0.72 18.23
C THR A 445 14.67 -0.68 17.65
N LEU A 446 15.65 -1.52 18.00
CA LEU A 446 15.84 -2.85 17.40
C LEU A 446 14.63 -3.78 17.62
N PRO A 447 14.03 -3.90 18.82
CA PRO A 447 12.86 -4.78 19.00
C PRO A 447 11.65 -4.34 18.17
N GLN A 448 11.46 -3.04 17.96
CA GLN A 448 10.36 -2.51 17.15
C GLN A 448 10.65 -2.68 15.65
N ALA A 449 11.86 -2.32 15.22
CA ALA A 449 12.32 -2.52 13.86
C ALA A 449 12.27 -4.00 13.44
N ALA A 450 12.65 -4.92 14.33
CA ALA A 450 12.63 -6.36 14.07
C ALA A 450 11.24 -6.85 13.59
N ARG A 451 10.15 -6.26 14.09
CA ARG A 451 8.78 -6.60 13.66
C ARG A 451 8.50 -6.24 12.21
N ALA A 452 9.09 -5.16 11.70
CA ALA A 452 8.99 -4.76 10.31
C ALA A 452 10.00 -5.49 9.41
N ILE A 453 11.18 -5.84 9.95
CA ILE A 453 12.27 -6.51 9.24
C ILE A 453 11.92 -7.98 8.97
N LEU A 454 11.47 -8.71 10.00
CA LEU A 454 11.35 -10.17 9.98
C LEU A 454 10.47 -10.73 8.86
N PRO A 455 9.25 -10.21 8.60
CA PRO A 455 8.40 -10.76 7.54
C PRO A 455 9.06 -10.69 6.16
N ASN A 456 9.65 -9.54 5.85
CA ASN A 456 10.34 -9.32 4.59
C ASN A 456 11.64 -10.13 4.53
N ALA A 457 12.35 -10.26 5.65
CA ALA A 457 13.55 -11.10 5.74
C ALA A 457 13.26 -12.56 5.41
N PHE A 458 12.17 -13.14 5.93
CA PHE A 458 11.77 -14.51 5.58
C PHE A 458 11.35 -14.65 4.12
N ASN A 459 10.66 -13.66 3.56
CA ASN A 459 10.32 -13.66 2.14
C ASN A 459 11.59 -13.71 1.27
N GLU A 460 12.66 -12.99 1.64
CA GLU A 460 13.94 -13.07 0.94
C GLU A 460 14.60 -14.45 1.11
N VAL A 461 14.55 -15.08 2.28
CA VAL A 461 15.10 -16.45 2.46
C VAL A 461 14.36 -17.47 1.59
N ILE A 462 13.02 -17.36 1.50
CA ILE A 462 12.21 -18.19 0.60
C ILE A 462 12.54 -17.90 -0.86
N GLY A 463 12.73 -16.62 -1.20
CA GLY A 463 13.18 -16.19 -2.52
C GLY A 463 14.54 -16.77 -2.88
N LEU A 464 15.50 -16.73 -1.95
CA LEU A 464 16.84 -17.27 -2.10
C LEU A 464 16.84 -18.79 -2.29
N LEU A 465 16.02 -19.53 -1.53
CA LEU A 465 15.86 -20.99 -1.69
C LEU A 465 15.46 -21.35 -3.12
N LYS A 466 14.52 -20.58 -3.70
CA LYS A 466 14.12 -20.78 -5.11
C LYS A 466 15.21 -20.27 -6.05
N GLY A 467 15.83 -19.14 -5.72
CA GLY A 467 16.90 -18.50 -6.49
C GLY A 467 18.16 -19.35 -6.63
N THR A 468 18.42 -20.30 -5.73
CA THR A 468 19.53 -21.25 -5.91
C THR A 468 19.36 -22.09 -7.19
N SER A 469 18.14 -22.23 -7.72
CA SER A 469 17.93 -22.94 -8.99
C SER A 469 18.67 -22.29 -10.14
N VAL A 470 18.97 -20.97 -10.08
CA VAL A 470 19.76 -20.24 -11.08
C VAL A 470 21.22 -20.72 -11.10
N VAL A 471 21.71 -21.30 -10.00
CA VAL A 471 23.07 -21.81 -9.86
C VAL A 471 23.34 -23.00 -10.80
N PHE A 472 22.31 -23.62 -11.38
CA PHE A 472 22.45 -24.64 -12.43
C PHE A 472 23.36 -24.19 -13.59
N ILE A 473 23.43 -22.87 -13.86
CA ILE A 473 24.29 -22.29 -14.90
C ILE A 473 25.79 -22.54 -14.63
N LEU A 474 26.17 -22.76 -13.37
CA LEU A 474 27.52 -23.08 -12.93
C LEU A 474 27.80 -24.59 -12.95
N ALA A 475 26.89 -25.39 -13.49
CA ALA A 475 26.93 -26.85 -13.49
C ALA A 475 27.08 -27.49 -12.09
N LEU A 476 26.61 -26.80 -11.06
CA LEU A 476 26.60 -27.33 -9.70
C LEU A 476 25.43 -28.30 -9.52
N PRO A 477 25.66 -29.47 -8.89
CA PRO A 477 24.66 -30.52 -8.74
C PRO A 477 23.67 -30.20 -7.61
N GLU A 478 23.02 -29.05 -7.66
CA GLU A 478 21.87 -28.73 -6.80
C GLU A 478 20.59 -29.37 -7.36
N LEU A 479 19.46 -29.23 -6.66
CA LEU A 479 18.21 -29.93 -6.99
C LEU A 479 17.79 -29.78 -8.46
N PHE A 480 17.69 -28.55 -8.97
CA PHE A 480 17.19 -28.31 -10.33
C PHE A 480 18.15 -28.83 -11.40
N TYR A 481 19.45 -28.56 -11.26
CA TYR A 481 20.48 -29.11 -12.15
C TYR A 481 20.47 -30.65 -12.16
N THR A 482 20.39 -31.28 -10.99
CA THR A 482 20.41 -32.75 -10.88
C THR A 482 19.22 -33.37 -11.61
N VAL A 483 18.03 -32.80 -11.39
CA VAL A 483 16.81 -33.19 -12.10
C VAL A 483 16.95 -33.00 -13.61
N GLN A 484 17.55 -31.89 -14.04
CA GLN A 484 17.85 -31.60 -15.45
C GLN A 484 18.78 -32.61 -16.09
N VAL A 485 19.87 -32.98 -15.42
CA VAL A 485 20.80 -34.00 -15.91
C VAL A 485 20.10 -35.35 -16.06
N ILE A 486 19.23 -35.72 -15.10
CA ILE A 486 18.49 -36.98 -15.16
C ILE A 486 17.50 -36.99 -16.32
N TYR A 487 16.66 -35.95 -16.45
CA TYR A 487 15.65 -35.94 -17.51
C TYR A 487 16.25 -35.80 -18.91
N ASN A 488 17.41 -35.14 -19.06
CA ASN A 488 18.11 -35.06 -20.33
C ASN A 488 18.68 -36.43 -20.75
N ARG A 489 18.90 -37.34 -19.82
CA ARG A 489 19.40 -38.70 -20.08
C ARG A 489 18.29 -39.70 -20.41
N ASN A 490 17.18 -39.65 -19.68
CA ASN A 490 16.09 -40.63 -19.81
C ASN A 490 14.84 -40.09 -20.56
N ALA A 491 14.89 -38.84 -21.01
CA ALA A 491 13.81 -38.11 -21.68
C ALA A 491 12.51 -37.99 -20.86
N GLN A 492 12.56 -38.17 -19.54
CA GLN A 492 11.40 -38.09 -18.64
C GLN A 492 11.22 -36.66 -18.08
N VAL A 493 11.05 -35.67 -18.94
CA VAL A 493 11.05 -34.23 -18.56
C VAL A 493 9.98 -33.88 -17.51
N VAL A 494 8.71 -34.19 -17.80
CA VAL A 494 7.57 -33.81 -16.95
C VAL A 494 7.64 -34.41 -15.53
N PRO A 495 7.78 -35.75 -15.33
CA PRO A 495 7.82 -36.32 -13.98
C PRO A 495 9.02 -35.81 -13.17
N LEU A 496 10.17 -35.58 -13.79
CA LEU A 496 11.36 -35.09 -13.09
C LEU A 496 11.22 -33.62 -12.70
N LEU A 497 10.67 -32.76 -13.57
CA LEU A 497 10.30 -31.39 -13.19
C LEU A 497 9.26 -31.36 -12.06
N LEU A 498 8.33 -32.32 -12.03
CA LEU A 498 7.40 -32.48 -10.92
C LEU A 498 8.12 -32.82 -9.61
N VAL A 499 9.15 -33.70 -9.63
CA VAL A 499 10.00 -33.98 -8.45
C VAL A 499 10.63 -32.70 -7.92
N ALA A 500 11.28 -31.90 -8.76
CA ALA A 500 11.86 -30.62 -8.34
C ALA A 500 10.80 -29.67 -7.76
N THR A 501 9.66 -29.55 -8.45
CA THR A 501 8.55 -28.66 -8.06
C THR A 501 8.00 -29.02 -6.68
N VAL A 502 7.74 -30.31 -6.43
CA VAL A 502 7.22 -30.78 -5.14
C VAL A 502 8.24 -30.56 -4.03
N TRP A 503 9.53 -30.81 -4.27
CA TRP A 503 10.57 -30.54 -3.27
C TRP A 503 10.70 -29.05 -2.94
N TYR A 504 10.77 -28.16 -3.94
CA TYR A 504 10.79 -26.70 -3.69
C TYR A 504 9.53 -26.25 -2.95
N ALA A 505 8.35 -26.77 -3.32
CA ALA A 505 7.09 -26.46 -2.63
C ALA A 505 7.10 -26.95 -1.18
N LEU A 506 7.64 -28.14 -0.91
CA LEU A 506 7.76 -28.71 0.44
C LEU A 506 8.66 -27.84 1.32
N PHE A 507 9.86 -27.49 0.86
CA PHE A 507 10.77 -26.66 1.67
C PHE A 507 10.30 -25.21 1.81
N THR A 508 9.70 -24.64 0.76
CA THR A 508 9.03 -23.33 0.87
C THR A 508 7.92 -23.38 1.91
N SER A 509 7.14 -24.46 1.96
CA SER A 509 6.08 -24.64 2.96
C SER A 509 6.65 -24.76 4.37
N VAL A 510 7.75 -25.52 4.57
CA VAL A 510 8.44 -25.61 5.85
C VAL A 510 8.95 -24.24 6.31
N LEU A 511 9.60 -23.48 5.42
CA LEU A 511 10.06 -22.11 5.72
C LEU A 511 8.88 -21.17 6.01
N SER A 512 7.77 -21.28 5.28
CA SER A 512 6.57 -20.46 5.51
C SER A 512 5.92 -20.76 6.87
N VAL A 513 5.92 -22.03 7.29
CA VAL A 513 5.47 -22.43 8.63
C VAL A 513 6.41 -21.86 9.70
N LEU A 514 7.72 -21.93 9.49
CA LEU A 514 8.71 -21.35 10.40
C LEU A 514 8.54 -19.83 10.51
N GLN A 515 8.41 -19.14 9.37
CA GLN A 515 8.08 -17.71 9.28
C GLN A 515 6.84 -17.38 10.10
N TYR A 516 5.74 -18.10 9.91
CA TYR A 516 4.49 -17.88 10.64
C TYR A 516 4.67 -17.91 12.18
N TYR A 517 5.40 -18.90 12.70
CA TYR A 517 5.62 -19.02 14.14
C TYR A 517 6.56 -17.94 14.68
N ILE A 518 7.58 -17.56 13.91
CA ILE A 518 8.53 -16.51 14.30
C ILE A 518 7.84 -15.14 14.27
N GLU A 519 7.13 -14.80 13.20
CA GLU A 519 6.35 -13.55 13.13
C GLU A 519 5.37 -13.43 14.29
N ARG A 520 4.65 -14.53 14.62
CA ARG A 520 3.76 -14.56 15.79
C ARG A 520 4.48 -14.29 17.10
N HIS A 521 5.71 -14.80 17.27
CA HIS A 521 6.49 -14.56 18.47
C HIS A 521 6.82 -13.07 18.63
N PHE A 522 7.22 -12.40 17.55
CA PHE A 522 7.59 -10.98 17.55
C PHE A 522 6.39 -10.02 17.53
N ALA A 523 5.21 -10.48 17.08
CA ALA A 523 3.96 -9.74 17.14
C ALA A 523 3.36 -9.62 18.57
N ARG A 524 3.94 -10.30 19.56
CA ARG A 524 3.51 -10.19 20.97
C ARG A 524 3.75 -8.75 21.46
N GLY A 525 2.66 -8.06 21.83
CA GLY A 525 2.69 -6.72 22.42
C GLY A 525 2.04 -5.59 21.61
N SER A 526 1.63 -5.81 20.35
CA SER A 526 0.87 -4.81 19.56
C SER A 526 -0.61 -5.18 19.38
N ALA A 527 -0.93 -6.47 19.28
CA ALA A 527 -2.31 -6.97 19.20
C ALA A 527 -2.75 -7.56 20.55
N ARG A 528 -3.92 -7.12 21.03
CA ARG A 528 -4.52 -7.60 22.30
C ARG A 528 -4.94 -9.07 22.20
N GLU A 529 -5.18 -9.57 20.98
CA GLU A 529 -5.37 -10.99 20.66
C GLU A 529 -4.55 -11.37 19.42
N LEU A 530 -3.79 -12.47 19.50
CA LEU A 530 -3.07 -13.02 18.36
C LEU A 530 -4.04 -13.84 17.48
N PRO A 531 -3.99 -13.75 16.13
CA PRO A 531 -4.85 -14.53 15.25
C PRO A 531 -4.72 -16.04 15.53
N PRO A 532 -5.74 -16.88 15.30
CA PRO A 532 -5.68 -18.30 15.62
C PRO A 532 -4.64 -19.05 14.76
N THR A 533 -3.87 -19.95 15.38
CA THR A 533 -2.89 -20.79 14.67
C THR A 533 -3.54 -21.65 13.59
N PRO A 534 -2.82 -22.05 12.53
CA PRO A 534 -3.34 -22.99 11.54
C PRO A 534 -3.94 -24.24 12.17
N LEU A 535 -3.29 -24.80 13.20
CA LEU A 535 -3.81 -25.92 13.98
C LEU A 535 -5.06 -25.56 14.80
N GLN A 536 -5.15 -24.35 15.37
CA GLN A 536 -6.36 -23.89 16.05
C GLN A 536 -7.52 -23.68 15.07
N ARG A 537 -7.25 -23.16 13.86
CA ARG A 537 -8.25 -23.04 12.78
C ARG A 537 -8.72 -24.41 12.32
N ALA A 538 -7.80 -25.34 12.05
CA ALA A 538 -8.13 -26.72 11.68
C ALA A 538 -8.94 -27.42 12.78
N ARG A 539 -8.52 -27.31 14.05
CA ARG A 539 -9.26 -27.88 15.19
C ARG A 539 -10.65 -27.23 15.38
N ARG A 540 -10.77 -25.91 15.17
CA ARG A 540 -12.07 -25.21 15.20
C ARG A 540 -12.97 -25.65 14.05
N ALA A 541 -12.44 -25.79 12.83
CA ALA A 541 -13.19 -26.28 11.68
C ALA A 541 -13.65 -27.73 11.87
N ILE A 542 -12.78 -28.60 12.39
CA ILE A 542 -13.12 -29.99 12.72
C ILE A 542 -14.17 -30.04 13.84
N ARG A 543 -14.02 -29.27 14.93
CA ARG A 543 -15.03 -29.20 15.99
C ARG A 543 -16.36 -28.64 15.49
N ALA A 544 -16.34 -27.60 14.65
CA ALA A 544 -17.55 -27.03 14.05
C ALA A 544 -18.22 -28.02 13.11
N GLY A 545 -17.46 -28.79 12.32
CA GLY A 545 -17.99 -29.85 11.46
C GLY A 545 -18.52 -31.07 12.22
N ILE A 546 -17.96 -31.39 13.39
CA ILE A 546 -18.44 -32.48 14.26
C ILE A 546 -19.70 -32.06 15.05
N LEU A 547 -19.73 -30.83 15.58
CA LEU A 547 -20.90 -30.30 16.30
C LEU A 547 -22.07 -29.98 15.35
N GLY A 548 -21.79 -29.52 14.13
CA GLY A 548 -22.80 -29.32 13.08
C GLY A 548 -23.38 -30.63 12.52
N ARG A 549 -22.76 -31.79 12.79
CA ARG A 549 -23.34 -33.12 12.48
C ARG A 549 -24.08 -33.75 13.65
N ALA A 550 -23.80 -33.33 14.90
CA ALA A 550 -24.45 -33.86 16.09
C ALA A 550 -25.80 -33.18 16.40
N ASN A 551 -25.96 -31.92 16.02
CA ASN A 551 -27.26 -31.26 16.02
C ASN A 551 -27.79 -31.21 14.58
N GLY A 552 -28.81 -32.01 14.27
CA GLY A 552 -29.58 -31.96 13.03
C GLY A 552 -30.42 -30.68 12.90
N SER A 553 -29.83 -29.53 13.17
CA SER A 553 -30.37 -28.22 12.82
C SER A 553 -29.48 -27.68 11.71
N ASP A 554 -30.08 -27.57 10.52
CA ASP A 554 -29.52 -26.85 9.37
C ASP A 554 -28.78 -25.59 9.86
N PRO A 555 -27.53 -25.33 9.43
CA PRO A 555 -26.91 -24.06 9.72
C PRO A 555 -27.71 -22.99 8.97
N GLN A 556 -28.66 -22.36 9.66
CA GLN A 556 -29.14 -21.04 9.27
C GLN A 556 -27.91 -20.14 9.24
N ILE A 557 -27.37 -19.97 8.03
CA ILE A 557 -26.57 -18.80 7.69
C ILE A 557 -27.41 -17.61 8.16
N PRO A 558 -26.96 -16.81 9.14
CA PRO A 558 -27.71 -15.64 9.53
C PRO A 558 -27.88 -14.79 8.27
N PRO A 559 -29.11 -14.46 7.86
CA PRO A 559 -29.30 -13.56 6.74
C PRO A 559 -28.56 -12.27 7.09
N ALA A 560 -27.68 -11.84 6.20
CA ALA A 560 -27.11 -10.50 6.24
C ALA A 560 -28.26 -9.54 6.55
N SER A 561 -28.17 -8.86 7.69
CA SER A 561 -29.20 -7.98 8.23
C SER A 561 -29.35 -6.77 7.31
N VAL A 562 -30.11 -6.96 6.25
CA VAL A 562 -30.90 -5.94 5.58
C VAL A 562 -32.08 -5.63 6.49
N ALA A 563 -32.21 -4.35 6.85
CA ALA A 563 -33.37 -3.70 7.49
C ALA A 563 -33.63 -3.97 8.98
N ALA A 564 -33.31 -2.97 9.81
CA ALA A 564 -34.15 -2.52 10.93
C ALA A 564 -33.77 -1.06 11.33
N ILE A 565 -34.10 -0.10 10.46
CA ILE A 565 -34.56 1.22 10.92
C ILE A 565 -36.07 1.18 10.68
N THR A 566 -36.84 1.05 11.76
CA THR A 566 -38.18 1.65 11.96
C THR A 566 -38.82 1.02 13.20
N SER A 567 -38.72 1.68 14.34
CA SER A 567 -39.80 1.74 15.35
C SER A 567 -39.41 2.68 16.49
N SER A 568 -39.71 3.97 16.31
CA SER A 568 -40.27 4.78 17.39
C SER A 568 -41.29 5.75 16.80
N GLN A 569 -42.56 5.34 16.87
CA GLN A 569 -43.71 6.16 17.26
C GLN A 569 -44.86 5.19 17.59
N HIS A 570 -44.88 4.73 18.83
CA HIS A 570 -45.92 5.13 19.80
C HIS A 570 -45.34 5.04 21.21
#